data_AF-A0A5K0VH99-F1
#
_entry.id   AF-A0A5K0VH99-F1
#
_cell.length_a   1.000
_cell.length_b   1.000
_cell.length_c   1.000
_cell.angle_alpha   90.00
_cell.angle_beta   90.00
_cell.angle_gamma   90.00
#
_symmetry.space_group_name_H-M   'P 1'
#
loop_
_entity.id
_entity.type
_entity.pdbx_description
1 polymer ?
#
loop_
_entity_poly.entity_id
_entity_poly.type
_entity_poly.pdbx_seq_one_letter_code
_entity_poly.pdbx_strand_id
1 'polypeptide(L)'
;VCTLVWELRVLGWDVSYGAEFVPDAEDGYTVIIQKTRKVAATDEPVIRNSYKIGESGKVILKIENATSKKKKLLYRFKTKVAESN
;
A
#
# COMPACT_ATOMS: atom_id res chain seq x y z
N VAL A 1 16.29 -0.87 -11.02
CA VAL A 1 15.06 -0.29 -10.42
C VAL A 1 14.02 -1.37 -10.22
N CYS A 2 13.39 -1.43 -9.05
CA CYS A 2 12.32 -2.38 -8.74
C CYS A 2 10.96 -1.66 -8.75
N THR A 3 9.91 -2.31 -9.23
CA THR A 3 8.53 -1.82 -9.12
C THR A 3 7.74 -2.78 -8.24
N LEU A 4 7.28 -2.31 -7.09
CA LEU A 4 6.31 -3.04 -6.28
C LEU A 4 4.92 -2.79 -6.83
N VAL A 5 4.14 -3.85 -7.01
CA VAL A 5 2.72 -3.78 -7.37
C VAL A 5 1.93 -4.56 -6.33
N TRP A 6 0.85 -4.00 -5.82
CA TRP A 6 0.00 -4.67 -4.85
C TRP A 6 -1.48 -4.46 -5.14
N GLU A 7 -2.25 -5.41 -4.61
CA GLU A 7 -3.69 -5.37 -4.56
C GLU A 7 -4.16 -5.73 -3.16
N LEU A 8 -5.20 -5.06 -2.69
CA LEU A 8 -5.81 -5.35 -1.40
C LEU A 8 -7.33 -5.21 -1.45
N ARG A 9 -8.00 -6.01 -0.63
CA ARG A 9 -9.46 -6.02 -0.48
C ARG A 9 -9.81 -6.24 0.98
N VAL A 10 -10.77 -5.47 1.48
CA VAL A 10 -11.24 -5.59 2.86
C VAL A 10 -12.65 -6.15 2.84
N LEU A 11 -12.85 -7.32 3.45
CA LEU A 11 -14.20 -7.86 3.68
C LEU A 11 -14.79 -7.21 4.92
N GLY A 12 -15.99 -6.67 4.77
CA GLY A 12 -16.68 -5.90 5.81
C GLY A 12 -16.43 -4.40 5.77
N TRP A 13 -15.59 -3.90 4.84
CA TRP A 13 -15.33 -2.49 4.45
C TRP A 13 -15.32 -1.45 5.58
N ASP A 14 -15.35 -0.16 5.29
CA ASP A 14 -15.21 0.95 6.25
C ASP A 14 -13.87 0.96 7.03
N VAL A 15 -12.76 0.99 6.29
CA VAL A 15 -11.43 1.20 6.88
C VAL A 15 -10.78 2.45 6.30
N SER A 16 -9.78 3.00 6.99
CA SER A 16 -8.88 3.96 6.36
C SER A 16 -7.68 3.23 5.76
N TYR A 17 -7.32 3.59 4.54
CA TYR A 17 -6.15 3.05 3.83
C TYR A 17 -5.20 4.18 3.45
N GLY A 18 -3.90 3.96 3.69
CA GLY A 18 -2.82 4.80 3.19
C GLY A 18 -1.60 3.96 2.80
N ALA A 19 -0.70 4.54 2.01
CA ALA A 19 0.56 3.92 1.63
C ALA A 19 1.70 4.93 1.65
N GLU A 20 2.85 4.51 2.17
CA GLU A 20 4.06 5.32 2.25
C GLU A 20 5.29 4.47 1.95
N PHE A 21 6.33 5.11 1.43
CA PHE A 21 7.66 4.54 1.28
C PHE A 21 8.60 5.18 2.28
N VAL A 22 9.31 4.37 3.04
CA VAL A 22 10.31 4.80 4.02
C VAL A 22 11.67 4.33 3.51
N PRO A 23 12.54 5.23 3.04
CA PRO A 23 13.91 4.90 2.68
C PRO A 23 14.69 4.37 3.88
N ASP A 24 15.70 3.53 3.63
CA ASP A 24 16.62 3.08 4.68
C ASP A 24 17.70 4.13 4.99
N ALA A 25 17.91 5.11 4.10
CA ALA A 25 18.88 6.19 4.29
C ALA A 25 18.49 7.06 5.50
N GLU A 26 19.47 7.37 6.37
CA GLU A 26 19.24 8.15 7.60
C GLU A 26 18.71 9.56 7.34
N ASP A 27 19.04 10.13 6.18
CA ASP A 27 18.58 11.43 5.69
C ASP A 27 17.39 11.34 4.71
N GLY A 28 16.86 10.13 4.49
CA GLY A 28 15.75 9.88 3.58
C GLY A 28 14.41 10.40 4.10
N TYR A 29 13.60 10.96 3.20
CA TYR A 29 12.23 11.38 3.53
C TYR A 29 11.21 10.30 3.24
N THR A 30 10.24 10.13 4.14
CA THR A 30 9.07 9.29 3.87
C THR A 30 8.25 9.88 2.72
N VAL A 31 8.04 9.09 1.67
CA VAL A 31 7.23 9.46 0.52
C VAL A 31 5.80 8.95 0.70
N ILE A 32 4.82 9.85 0.68
CA ILE A 32 3.40 9.48 0.70
C ILE A 32 3.02 8.98 -0.70
N ILE A 33 2.94 7.66 -0.88
CA ILE A 33 2.47 7.03 -2.11
C ILE A 33 0.98 7.27 -2.29
N GLN A 34 0.21 7.09 -1.22
CA GLN A 34 -1.23 7.31 -1.20
C GLN A 34 -1.65 7.92 0.12
N LYS A 35 -2.23 9.12 0.05
CA LYS A 35 -2.80 9.79 1.22
C LYS A 35 -3.86 8.91 1.87
N THR A 36 -3.84 8.88 3.21
CA THR A 36 -4.83 8.15 3.99
C THR A 36 -6.23 8.64 3.66
N ARG A 37 -7.12 7.72 3.28
CA ARG A 37 -8.54 8.02 3.04
C ARG A 37 -9.41 6.88 3.54
N LYS A 38 -10.68 7.18 3.82
CA LYS A 38 -11.70 6.16 4.06
C LYS A 38 -12.00 5.41 2.78
N VAL A 39 -12.20 4.10 2.89
CA VAL A 39 -12.52 3.22 1.77
C VAL A 39 -13.77 2.42 2.12
N ALA A 40 -14.81 2.60 1.30
CA ALA A 40 -16.09 1.93 1.41
C ALA A 40 -16.22 0.82 0.35
N ALA A 41 -17.12 -0.13 0.62
CA ALA A 41 -17.37 -1.29 -0.25
C ALA A 41 -17.79 -0.94 -1.67
N THR A 42 -18.55 0.14 -1.78
CA THR A 42 -19.19 0.60 -3.00
C THR A 42 -18.22 1.28 -3.95
N ASP A 43 -17.17 1.89 -3.41
CA ASP A 43 -16.34 2.82 -4.18
C ASP A 43 -15.20 2.07 -4.87
N GLU A 44 -14.54 1.15 -4.15
CA GLU A 44 -13.36 0.46 -4.64
C GLU A 44 -13.31 -0.98 -4.12
N PRO A 45 -13.88 -1.98 -4.82
CA PRO A 45 -13.93 -3.37 -4.33
C PRO A 45 -12.55 -4.04 -4.19
N VAL A 46 -11.53 -3.49 -4.85
CA VAL A 46 -10.11 -3.86 -4.73
C VAL A 46 -9.28 -2.60 -4.93
N ILE A 47 -8.39 -2.28 -4.00
CA ILE A 47 -7.42 -1.20 -4.18
C ILE A 47 -6.19 -1.78 -4.89
N ARG A 48 -5.80 -1.16 -6.00
CA ARG A 48 -4.65 -1.52 -6.83
C ARG A 48 -3.70 -0.34 -6.89
N ASN A 49 -2.43 -0.57 -6.59
CA ASN A 49 -1.42 0.48 -6.69
C ASN A 49 -0.03 -0.10 -6.97
N SER A 50 0.88 0.75 -7.43
CA SER A 50 2.27 0.40 -7.69
C SER A 50 3.20 1.54 -7.33
N TYR A 51 4.45 1.20 -7.00
CA TYR A 51 5.47 2.17 -6.65
C TYR A 51 6.82 1.75 -7.21
N LYS A 52 7.52 2.69 -7.85
CA LYS A 52 8.85 2.49 -8.41
C LYS A 52 9.87 2.82 -7.32
N ILE A 53 10.57 1.78 -6.85
CA ILE A 53 11.56 1.84 -5.79
C ILE A 53 12.92 2.14 -6.42
N GLY A 54 13.41 3.36 -6.19
CA GLY A 54 14.70 3.85 -6.67
C GLY A 54 15.87 3.56 -5.73
N GLU A 55 15.59 3.29 -4.46
CA GLU A 55 16.57 3.12 -3.39
C GLU A 55 16.13 2.05 -2.39
N SER A 56 17.03 1.62 -1.49
CA SER A 56 16.66 0.65 -0.45
C SER A 56 15.67 1.26 0.54
N GLY A 57 14.67 0.47 0.93
CA GLY A 57 13.64 0.92 1.84
C GLY A 57 12.45 -0.04 1.87
N LYS A 58 11.37 0.39 2.51
CA LYS A 58 10.15 -0.38 2.69
C LYS A 58 8.91 0.40 2.29
N VAL A 59 7.95 -0.30 1.71
CA VAL A 59 6.60 0.22 1.48
C VAL A 59 5.71 -0.22 2.64
N ILE A 60 5.10 0.74 3.33
CA ILE A 60 4.16 0.51 4.41
C ILE A 60 2.74 0.67 3.86
N LEU A 61 1.94 -0.39 3.96
CA LEU A 61 0.50 -0.36 3.68
C LEU A 61 -0.24 -0.25 5.01
N LYS A 62 -0.88 0.89 5.27
CA LYS A 62 -1.58 1.15 6.52
C LYS A 62 -3.08 0.92 6.35
N ILE A 63 -3.65 0.02 7.16
CA ILE A 63 -5.08 -0.27 7.20
C ILE A 63 -5.57 -0.02 8.63
N GLU A 64 -6.38 1.00 8.82
CA GLU A 64 -6.93 1.35 10.13
C GLU A 64 -8.41 0.96 10.20
N ASN A 65 -8.73 0.08 11.15
CA ASN A 65 -10.10 -0.29 11.47
C ASN A 65 -10.62 0.55 12.64
N ALA A 66 -11.42 1.57 12.35
CA ALA A 66 -12.05 2.41 13.36
C ALA A 66 -13.25 1.74 14.08
N THR A 67 -13.49 0.45 13.86
CA THR A 67 -14.62 -0.30 14.42
C THR A 67 -14.14 -1.52 15.20
N SER A 68 -14.91 -1.95 16.20
CA SER A 68 -14.64 -3.19 16.94
C SER A 68 -15.01 -4.47 16.18
N LYS A 69 -15.71 -4.34 15.03
CA LYS A 69 -16.07 -5.47 14.18
C LYS A 69 -14.81 -6.04 13.53
N LYS A 70 -14.64 -7.36 13.61
CA LYS A 70 -13.56 -8.07 12.91
C LYS A 70 -13.74 -7.92 11.40
N LYS A 71 -12.66 -7.58 10.71
CA LYS A 71 -12.59 -7.44 9.25
C LYS A 71 -11.52 -8.36 8.71
N LYS A 72 -11.72 -8.88 7.50
CA LYS A 72 -10.74 -9.75 6.83
C LYS A 72 -10.06 -9.00 5.70
N LEU A 73 -8.75 -8.85 5.79
CA LEU A 73 -7.93 -8.26 4.74
C LEU A 73 -7.39 -9.38 3.85
N LEU A 74 -7.61 -9.25 2.54
CA LEU A 74 -6.94 -10.04 1.52
C LEU A 74 -5.98 -9.13 0.79
N TYR A 75 -4.75 -9.58 0.58
CA TYR A 75 -3.76 -8.83 -0.17
C TYR A 75 -2.90 -9.77 -1.01
N ARG A 76 -2.34 -9.21 -2.09
CA ARG A 76 -1.27 -9.83 -2.86
C ARG A 76 -0.33 -8.74 -3.32
N PHE A 77 0.94 -9.06 -3.41
CA PHE A 77 1.92 -8.16 -4.00
C PHE A 77 2.92 -8.95 -4.83
N LYS A 78 3.59 -8.25 -5.74
CA LYS A 78 4.75 -8.77 -6.45
C LYS A 78 5.73 -7.65 -6.74
N THR A 79 6.99 -8.00 -6.81
CA THR A 79 8.06 -7.12 -7.29
C THR A 79 8.35 -7.44 -8.76
N LYS A 80 8.59 -6.39 -9.54
CA LYS A 80 9.10 -6.50 -10.91
C LYS A 80 10.45 -5.81 -10.96
N VAL A 81 11.50 -6.52 -11.35
CA VAL A 81 12.80 -5.90 -11.62
C VAL A 81 12.81 -5.47 -13.08
N ALA A 82 13.20 -4.23 -13.35
CA ALA A 82 13.50 -3.84 -14.73
C ALA A 82 14.83 -4.51 -15.12
N GLU A 83 14.79 -5.45 -16.07
CA GLU A 83 16.00 -5.97 -16.72
C GLU A 83 16.67 -4.82 -17.47
N SER A 84 17.92 -4.52 -17.13
CA SER A 84 18.77 -3.69 -17.96
C SER A 84 19.21 -4.53 -19.16
N ASN A 85 18.73 -4.19 -20.36
CA ASN A 85 19.31 -4.64 -21.62
C ASN A 85 20.70 -4.05 -21.82
#